data_AF-A6WBN4-F1
#
_entry.id   AF-A6WBN4-F1
#
_cell.length_a   1.000
_cell.length_b   1.000
_cell.length_c   1.000
_cell.angle_alpha   90.00
_cell.angle_beta   90.00
_cell.angle_gamma   90.00
#
_symmetry.space_group_name_H-M   'P 1'
#
loop_
_entity.id
_entity.type
_entity.pdbx_description
1 polymer ?
#
loop_
_entity_poly.entity_id
_entity_poly.type
_entity_poly.pdbx_seq_one_letter_code
_entity_poly.pdbx_strand_id
1 'polypeptide(L)'
;MDDTSGCRSSLPQAAGTQGHPATTSIGVGENARVRNSRTPRRADITAVELVGGAEALELELHDHDERWADTYRWHRARIEEALAAVDVEIEHIGSTSVPGLAAKPIVDIVVAVDDITAEEDHLDALLAAGYQLRVREPGHRLVRTPARDVHVHLYERDDPAVGEYLLLRDHLRADADDRALYESTKRALLSQRWDDTNAYADAKTDVILEIKARARAARAQ
;
A
#
# COMPACT_ATOMS: atom_id res chain seq x y z
N MET A 1 48.42 -45.90 -25.53
CA MET A 1 48.74 -45.97 -24.09
C MET A 1 47.46 -45.57 -23.38
N ASP A 2 46.57 -46.43 -22.93
CA ASP A 2 46.47 -47.88 -22.79
C ASP A 2 44.95 -48.16 -22.62
N ASP A 3 44.38 -49.16 -23.31
CA ASP A 3 43.89 -50.44 -22.74
C ASP A 3 42.79 -50.27 -21.66
N THR A 4 41.66 -50.97 -21.64
CA THR A 4 41.43 -52.38 -21.97
C THR A 4 39.92 -52.65 -22.21
N SER A 5 39.62 -53.60 -23.11
CA SER A 5 38.32 -54.26 -23.29
C SER A 5 38.06 -55.36 -22.24
N GLY A 6 36.80 -55.58 -21.87
CA GLY A 6 36.34 -56.69 -21.03
C GLY A 6 34.93 -57.18 -21.41
N CYS A 7 34.83 -58.48 -21.73
CA CYS A 7 33.75 -59.22 -22.39
C CYS A 7 32.46 -59.53 -21.58
N ARG A 8 31.34 -59.62 -22.34
CA ARG A 8 30.27 -60.65 -22.40
C ARG A 8 29.25 -60.91 -21.26
N SER A 9 27.98 -60.78 -21.69
CA SER A 9 26.80 -61.65 -21.54
C SER A 9 26.49 -62.37 -20.20
N SER A 10 25.28 -62.17 -19.67
CA SER A 10 24.13 -63.11 -19.80
C SER A 10 22.98 -62.74 -18.84
N LEU A 11 21.76 -62.63 -19.37
CA LEU A 11 20.47 -62.75 -18.66
C LEU A 11 20.15 -64.25 -18.45
N PRO A 12 19.34 -64.67 -17.44
CA PRO A 12 17.87 -64.50 -17.49
C PRO A 12 17.10 -64.34 -16.14
N GLN A 13 15.87 -63.81 -16.29
CA GLN A 13 14.55 -64.15 -15.67
C GLN A 13 14.48 -65.10 -14.45
N ALA A 14 13.53 -65.03 -13.49
CA ALA A 14 12.27 -64.29 -13.32
C ALA A 14 11.69 -64.51 -11.89
N ALA A 15 10.65 -63.72 -11.59
CA ALA A 15 9.41 -64.09 -10.88
C ALA A 15 9.28 -64.02 -9.35
N GLY A 16 8.23 -63.30 -8.94
CA GLY A 16 7.46 -63.45 -7.70
C GLY A 16 7.54 -62.25 -6.77
N THR A 17 6.49 -61.66 -6.20
CA THR A 17 5.03 -61.88 -6.25
C THR A 17 4.39 -60.60 -5.68
N GLN A 18 3.16 -60.33 -6.10
CA GLN A 18 2.33 -59.18 -5.73
C GLN A 18 2.07 -59.06 -4.21
N GLY A 19 1.89 -57.81 -3.76
CA GLY A 19 1.32 -57.47 -2.46
C GLY A 19 1.06 -55.96 -2.32
N HIS A 20 -0.07 -55.48 -2.81
CA HIS A 20 -0.75 -54.27 -2.33
C HIS A 20 -2.01 -54.72 -1.56
N PRO A 21 -2.68 -53.89 -0.72
CA PRO A 21 -2.40 -52.49 -0.36
C PRO A 21 -2.53 -52.20 1.16
N ALA A 22 -2.02 -51.05 1.62
CA ALA A 22 -2.59 -50.35 2.77
C ALA A 22 -2.24 -48.85 2.72
N THR A 23 -3.25 -48.08 2.36
CA THR A 23 -3.47 -46.65 2.65
C THR A 23 -2.85 -46.19 3.97
N THR A 24 -2.09 -45.09 3.93
CA THR A 24 -2.19 -43.98 4.89
C THR A 24 -1.53 -42.75 4.24
N SER A 25 -2.36 -41.83 3.75
CA SER A 25 -1.96 -40.46 3.46
C SER A 25 -1.73 -39.72 4.78
N ILE A 26 -0.56 -39.12 4.96
CA ILE A 26 -0.37 -38.03 5.92
C ILE A 26 -0.16 -36.79 5.06
N GLY A 27 -1.22 -35.99 4.95
CA GLY A 27 -1.19 -34.70 4.29
C GLY A 27 -0.30 -33.74 5.08
N VAL A 28 0.72 -33.20 4.42
CA VAL A 28 1.39 -32.00 4.89
C VAL A 28 0.45 -30.85 4.55
N GLY A 29 -0.13 -30.27 5.59
CA GLY A 29 -1.10 -29.19 5.49
C GLY A 29 -0.52 -28.00 4.75
N GLU A 30 -1.09 -27.75 3.57
CA GLU A 30 -1.03 -26.47 2.90
C GLU A 30 -1.85 -25.48 3.74
N ASN A 31 -1.18 -24.70 4.60
CA ASN A 31 -1.79 -23.55 5.26
C ASN A 31 -2.00 -22.45 4.21
N ALA A 32 -2.96 -22.65 3.32
CA ALA A 32 -3.59 -21.58 2.58
C ALA A 32 -4.26 -20.68 3.62
N ARG A 33 -3.69 -19.48 3.81
CA ARG A 33 -4.37 -18.39 4.50
C ARG A 33 -5.73 -18.24 3.83
N VAL A 34 -6.80 -18.42 4.60
CA VAL A 34 -8.17 -18.13 4.16
C VAL A 34 -8.22 -16.64 3.87
N ARG A 35 -8.01 -16.27 2.60
CA ARG A 35 -8.30 -14.93 2.10
C ARG A 35 -9.82 -14.85 2.15
N ASN A 36 -10.36 -14.06 3.07
CA ASN A 36 -11.80 -13.90 3.20
C ASN A 36 -12.27 -13.20 1.91
N SER A 37 -12.71 -13.98 0.92
CA SER A 37 -13.11 -13.48 -0.38
C SER A 37 -14.47 -12.80 -0.25
N ARG A 38 -14.48 -11.56 0.25
CA ARG A 38 -15.66 -10.71 0.16
C ARG A 38 -15.89 -10.45 -1.32
N THR A 39 -17.10 -10.76 -1.79
CA THR A 39 -17.47 -10.52 -3.18
C THR A 39 -17.91 -9.07 -3.29
N PRO A 40 -17.29 -8.26 -4.17
CA PRO A 40 -17.72 -6.88 -4.38
C PRO A 40 -19.20 -6.82 -4.76
N ARG A 41 -19.91 -5.81 -4.25
CA ARG A 41 -21.34 -5.57 -4.52
C ARG A 41 -21.59 -5.31 -6.00
N ARG A 42 -20.64 -4.68 -6.67
CA ARG A 42 -20.68 -4.37 -8.11
C ARG A 42 -19.28 -4.34 -8.70
N ALA A 43 -19.21 -4.37 -10.03
CA ALA A 43 -17.96 -4.12 -10.73
C ALA A 43 -17.50 -2.68 -10.45
N ASP A 44 -16.20 -2.50 -10.25
CA ASP A 44 -15.63 -1.17 -10.09
C ASP A 44 -15.52 -0.44 -11.44
N ILE A 45 -15.25 0.85 -11.37
CA ILE A 45 -14.87 1.67 -12.52
C ILE A 45 -13.56 1.18 -13.14
N THR A 46 -13.37 1.47 -14.42
CA THR A 46 -12.20 1.04 -15.19
C THR A 46 -11.28 2.19 -15.60
N ALA A 47 -11.67 3.44 -15.33
CA ALA A 47 -10.94 4.64 -15.72
C ALA A 47 -10.91 5.66 -14.59
N VAL A 48 -9.80 6.41 -14.50
CA VAL A 48 -9.62 7.47 -13.51
C VAL A 48 -10.54 8.65 -13.81
N GLU A 49 -11.30 9.09 -12.81
CA GLU A 49 -12.11 10.30 -12.80
C GLU A 49 -11.47 11.31 -11.82
N LEU A 50 -11.06 12.47 -12.34
CA LEU A 50 -10.52 13.58 -11.54
C LEU A 50 -11.56 14.71 -11.43
N VAL A 51 -12.22 14.79 -10.28
CA VAL A 51 -13.28 15.77 -10.03
C VAL A 51 -12.67 17.16 -9.86
N GLY A 52 -13.00 18.10 -10.74
CA GLY A 52 -12.50 19.48 -10.72
C GLY A 52 -11.25 19.74 -11.57
N GLY A 53 -10.78 18.77 -12.37
CA GLY A 53 -9.68 18.95 -13.33
C GLY A 53 -8.29 19.11 -12.69
N ALA A 54 -7.26 19.35 -13.51
CA ALA A 54 -5.88 19.54 -13.05
C ALA A 54 -5.72 20.87 -12.29
N GLU A 55 -5.06 20.83 -11.13
CA GLU A 55 -4.85 21.99 -10.27
C GLU A 55 -3.34 22.19 -10.04
N ALA A 56 -2.85 23.42 -10.17
CA ALA A 56 -1.48 23.76 -9.80
C ALA A 56 -1.35 23.69 -8.27
N LEU A 57 -0.43 22.87 -7.78
CA LEU A 57 -0.06 22.84 -6.36
C LEU A 57 1.03 23.88 -6.13
N GLU A 58 0.82 24.82 -5.20
CA GLU A 58 1.95 25.54 -4.62
C GLU A 58 2.79 24.53 -3.83
N LEU A 59 4.05 24.40 -4.24
CA LEU A 59 4.96 23.36 -3.79
C LEU A 59 5.92 23.90 -2.72
N GLU A 60 5.42 24.26 -1.54
CA GLU A 60 6.29 24.63 -0.41
C GLU A 60 6.36 23.48 0.62
N LEU A 61 7.58 23.18 1.07
CA LEU A 61 7.80 22.30 2.21
C LEU A 61 7.88 23.15 3.47
N HIS A 62 7.12 22.74 4.47
CA HIS A 62 7.21 23.28 5.81
C HIS A 62 8.01 22.31 6.67
N ASP A 63 8.76 22.85 7.62
CA ASP A 63 9.35 22.04 8.67
C ASP A 63 8.24 21.30 9.45
N HIS A 64 8.62 20.22 10.13
CA HIS A 64 7.65 19.39 10.84
C HIS A 64 6.85 20.21 11.86
N ASP A 65 5.53 20.01 11.83
CA ASP A 65 4.60 20.65 12.76
C ASP A 65 3.86 19.60 13.59
N GLU A 66 4.01 19.66 14.92
CA GLU A 66 3.38 18.74 15.85
C GLU A 66 1.84 18.78 15.76
N ARG A 67 1.27 19.90 15.32
CA ARG A 67 -0.18 20.07 15.13
C ARG A 67 -0.75 19.15 14.05
N TRP A 68 0.08 18.61 13.14
CA TRP A 68 -0.40 17.63 12.16
C TRP A 68 -0.95 16.37 12.83
N ALA A 69 -0.40 15.97 13.97
CA ALA A 69 -0.92 14.84 14.74
C ALA A 69 -2.27 15.17 15.39
N ASP A 70 -2.48 16.41 15.83
CA ASP A 70 -3.78 16.89 16.32
C ASP A 70 -4.83 16.94 15.22
N THR A 71 -4.47 17.50 14.06
CA THR A 71 -5.34 17.54 12.86
C THR A 71 -5.75 16.12 12.46
N TYR A 72 -4.80 15.17 12.42
CA TYR A 72 -5.11 13.77 12.17
C TYR A 72 -6.10 13.21 13.20
N ARG A 73 -5.86 13.39 14.51
CA ARG A 73 -6.75 12.87 15.56
C ARG A 73 -8.17 13.42 15.43
N TRP A 74 -8.31 14.71 15.12
CA TRP A 74 -9.61 15.34 14.91
C TRP A 74 -10.33 14.74 13.70
N HIS A 75 -9.63 14.62 12.56
CA HIS A 75 -10.21 14.04 11.35
C HIS A 75 -10.52 12.55 11.49
N ARG A 76 -9.68 11.79 12.21
CA ARG A 76 -9.95 10.40 12.55
C ARG A 76 -11.28 10.26 13.28
N ALA A 77 -11.50 11.03 14.35
CA ALA A 77 -12.75 10.99 15.09
C ALA A 77 -13.97 11.36 14.22
N ARG A 78 -13.84 12.38 13.36
CA ARG A 78 -14.88 12.76 12.40
C ARG A 78 -15.20 11.65 11.39
N ILE A 79 -14.18 10.90 10.93
CA ILE A 79 -14.35 9.78 10.00
C ILE A 79 -15.00 8.59 10.73
N GLU A 80 -14.54 8.26 11.95
CA GLU A 80 -15.13 7.20 12.78
C GLU A 80 -16.61 7.48 13.07
N GLU A 81 -16.98 8.74 13.35
CA GLU A 81 -18.38 9.13 13.56
C GLU A 81 -19.19 9.01 12.26
N ALA A 82 -18.67 9.50 11.13
CA ALA A 82 -19.35 9.41 9.85
C ALA A 82 -19.57 7.96 9.39
N LEU A 83 -18.60 7.09 9.67
CA LEU A 83 -18.59 5.69 9.25
C LEU A 83 -18.95 4.73 10.39
N ALA A 84 -19.64 5.18 11.43
CA ALA A 84 -19.92 4.38 12.62
C ALA A 84 -20.71 3.07 12.35
N ALA A 85 -21.38 2.97 11.21
CA ALA A 85 -22.09 1.77 10.76
C ALA A 85 -21.20 0.75 10.02
N VAL A 86 -19.95 1.11 9.72
CA VAL A 86 -18.99 0.32 8.94
C VAL A 86 -17.76 0.05 9.80
N ASP A 87 -17.30 -1.20 9.81
CA ASP A 87 -16.01 -1.50 10.41
C ASP A 87 -14.90 -1.00 9.49
N VAL A 88 -14.09 -0.05 9.99
CA VAL A 88 -13.03 0.61 9.23
C VAL A 88 -11.72 0.65 10.01
N GLU A 89 -10.61 0.52 9.27
CA GLU A 89 -9.28 0.80 9.81
C GLU A 89 -8.84 2.19 9.33
N ILE A 90 -8.36 3.04 10.24
CA ILE A 90 -8.00 4.43 9.93
C ILE A 90 -6.59 4.70 10.43
N GLU A 91 -5.72 5.11 9.52
CA GLU A 91 -4.30 5.33 9.81
C GLU A 91 -3.80 6.68 9.24
N HIS A 92 -2.93 7.35 10.00
CA HIS A 92 -2.21 8.53 9.52
C HIS A 92 -1.07 8.07 8.63
N ILE A 93 -1.04 8.52 7.39
CA ILE A 93 -0.01 8.18 6.40
C ILE A 93 0.68 9.44 5.86
N GLY A 94 1.55 9.27 4.87
CA GLY A 94 2.26 10.38 4.24
C GLY A 94 3.33 11.01 5.13
N SER A 95 3.96 12.07 4.63
CA SER A 95 5.09 12.71 5.32
C SER A 95 4.70 13.36 6.65
N THR A 96 3.48 13.89 6.76
CA THR A 96 2.99 14.57 7.97
C THR A 96 2.78 13.62 9.14
N SER A 97 2.75 12.31 8.89
CA SER A 97 2.70 11.28 9.92
C SER A 97 4.07 10.95 10.53
N VAL A 98 5.17 11.49 9.99
CA VAL A 98 6.54 11.20 10.45
C VAL A 98 7.08 12.39 11.26
N PRO A 99 7.29 12.24 12.57
CA PRO A 99 7.88 13.29 13.39
C PRO A 99 9.26 13.74 12.88
N GLY A 100 9.47 15.05 12.84
CA GLY A 100 10.73 15.65 12.39
C GLY A 100 10.97 15.63 10.88
N LEU A 101 10.02 15.17 10.06
CA LEU A 101 10.11 15.20 8.60
C LEU A 101 9.40 16.43 8.02
N ALA A 102 10.12 17.27 7.26
CA ALA A 102 9.50 18.37 6.53
C ALA A 102 8.53 17.86 5.46
N ALA A 103 7.39 18.51 5.31
CA ALA A 103 6.31 18.05 4.45
C ALA A 103 5.52 19.21 3.84
N LYS A 104 4.76 18.92 2.80
CA LYS A 104 3.64 19.79 2.44
C LYS A 104 2.63 19.73 3.59
N PRO A 105 1.96 20.83 3.94
CA PRO A 105 1.07 20.90 5.09
C PRO A 105 -0.29 20.25 4.76
N ILE A 106 -0.26 18.99 4.34
CA ILE A 106 -1.41 18.18 3.96
C ILE A 106 -1.38 16.90 4.81
N VAL A 107 -2.42 16.69 5.60
CA VAL A 107 -2.58 15.46 6.38
C VAL A 107 -3.20 14.39 5.48
N ASP A 108 -2.45 13.32 5.22
CA ASP A 108 -2.94 12.18 4.45
C ASP A 108 -3.43 11.08 5.41
N ILE A 109 -4.66 10.63 5.22
CA ILE A 109 -5.30 9.58 6.01
C ILE A 109 -5.65 8.43 5.08
N VAL A 110 -5.41 7.19 5.50
CA VAL A 110 -5.92 6.02 4.80
C VAL A 110 -7.05 5.39 5.61
N VAL A 111 -8.11 4.99 4.91
CA VAL A 111 -9.28 4.31 5.45
C VAL A 111 -9.47 3.01 4.67
N ALA A 112 -9.43 1.87 5.35
CA ALA A 112 -9.76 0.57 4.74
C ALA A 112 -11.24 0.25 4.99
N VAL A 113 -11.99 0.01 3.90
CA VAL A 113 -13.41 -0.35 3.92
C VAL A 113 -13.62 -1.77 3.41
N ASP A 114 -14.72 -2.42 3.77
CA ASP A 114 -14.94 -3.83 3.40
C ASP A 114 -15.22 -4.05 1.91
N ASP A 115 -15.81 -3.07 1.22
CA ASP A 115 -16.08 -3.09 -0.22
C ASP A 115 -15.94 -1.67 -0.76
N ILE A 116 -14.91 -1.44 -1.58
CA ILE A 116 -14.65 -0.10 -2.12
C ILE A 116 -15.71 0.35 -3.13
N THR A 117 -16.39 -0.60 -3.78
CA THR A 117 -17.43 -0.35 -4.79
C THR A 117 -18.78 0.02 -4.17
N ALA A 118 -18.96 -0.27 -2.89
CA ALA A 118 -20.12 0.09 -2.09
C ALA A 118 -20.06 1.55 -1.60
N GLU A 119 -19.92 2.51 -2.53
CA GLU A 119 -19.77 3.94 -2.20
C GLU A 119 -20.89 4.51 -1.31
N GLU A 120 -22.09 3.96 -1.39
CA GLU A 120 -23.22 4.35 -0.53
C GLU A 120 -22.97 4.08 0.96
N ASP A 121 -22.06 3.15 1.29
CA ASP A 121 -21.73 2.80 2.67
C ASP A 121 -20.66 3.73 3.28
N HIS A 122 -19.86 4.41 2.44
CA HIS A 122 -18.71 5.19 2.91
C HIS A 122 -18.61 6.60 2.31
N LEU A 123 -18.72 6.73 1.00
CA LEU A 123 -18.52 7.99 0.30
C LEU A 123 -19.62 8.98 0.66
N ASP A 124 -20.89 8.57 0.60
CA ASP A 124 -22.02 9.45 0.90
C ASP A 124 -21.95 10.02 2.32
N ALA A 125 -21.57 9.18 3.29
CA ALA A 125 -21.35 9.58 4.67
C ALA A 125 -20.19 10.57 4.83
N LEU A 126 -19.07 10.37 4.12
CA LEU A 126 -17.96 11.31 4.13
C LEU A 126 -18.31 12.64 3.45
N LEU A 127 -19.06 12.62 2.35
CA LEU A 127 -19.55 13.84 1.72
C LEU A 127 -20.47 14.63 2.66
N ALA A 128 -21.39 13.94 3.32
CA ALA A 128 -22.27 14.54 4.34
C ALA A 128 -21.49 15.08 5.54
N ALA A 129 -20.38 14.41 5.92
CA ALA A 129 -19.48 14.89 6.95
C ALA A 129 -18.71 16.14 6.52
N GLY A 130 -18.70 16.53 5.24
CA GLY A 130 -18.10 17.76 4.71
C GLY A 130 -16.79 17.56 3.95
N TYR A 131 -16.50 16.35 3.47
CA TYR A 131 -15.43 16.09 2.52
C TYR A 131 -15.94 16.25 1.07
N GLN A 132 -15.01 16.33 0.12
CA GLN A 132 -15.28 16.43 -1.31
C GLN A 132 -14.55 15.34 -2.06
N LEU A 133 -15.25 14.60 -2.92
CA LEU A 133 -14.61 13.64 -3.82
C LEU A 133 -13.66 14.36 -4.76
N ARG A 134 -12.44 13.82 -4.88
CA ARG A 134 -11.39 14.32 -5.75
C ARG A 134 -10.97 13.31 -6.80
N VAL A 135 -10.76 12.05 -6.42
CA VAL A 135 -10.36 10.98 -7.35
C VAL A 135 -11.31 9.81 -7.19
N ARG A 136 -11.76 9.28 -8.33
CA ARG A 136 -12.35 7.95 -8.45
C ARG A 136 -11.47 7.15 -9.39
N GLU A 137 -10.80 6.10 -8.92
CA GLU A 137 -10.05 5.19 -9.79
C GLU A 137 -10.21 3.73 -9.35
N PRO A 138 -9.86 2.74 -10.18
CA PRO A 138 -10.03 1.33 -9.81
C PRO A 138 -9.36 1.02 -8.46
N GLY A 139 -10.12 0.49 -7.52
CA GLY A 139 -9.66 0.12 -6.16
C GLY A 139 -9.48 1.28 -5.19
N HIS A 140 -9.68 2.54 -5.61
CA HIS A 140 -9.32 3.70 -4.79
C HIS A 140 -10.28 4.87 -4.94
N ARG A 141 -10.58 5.53 -3.81
CA ARG A 141 -11.27 6.82 -3.77
C ARG A 141 -10.45 7.81 -2.96
N LEU A 142 -10.38 9.05 -3.43
CA LEU A 142 -9.79 10.15 -2.65
C LEU A 142 -10.85 11.18 -2.38
N VAL A 143 -11.13 11.43 -1.09
CA VAL A 143 -11.87 12.63 -0.67
C VAL A 143 -10.93 13.60 0.04
N ARG A 144 -11.28 14.89 0.05
CA ARG A 144 -10.48 15.94 0.70
C ARG A 144 -11.33 16.99 1.37
N THR A 145 -10.73 17.77 2.26
CA THR A 145 -11.37 18.98 2.78
C THR A 145 -11.47 20.06 1.70
N PRO A 146 -12.43 21.01 1.79
CA PRO A 146 -12.48 22.17 0.90
C PRO A 146 -11.20 23.02 0.95
N ALA A 147 -10.55 23.08 2.12
CA ALA A 147 -9.28 23.77 2.34
C ALA A 147 -8.06 23.03 1.74
N ARG A 148 -8.23 21.77 1.30
CA ARG A 148 -7.20 20.94 0.67
C ARG A 148 -6.00 20.64 1.58
N ASP A 149 -6.20 20.79 2.88
CA ASP A 149 -5.23 20.53 3.93
C ASP A 149 -5.34 19.10 4.49
N VAL A 150 -6.37 18.35 4.12
CA VAL A 150 -6.54 16.93 4.47
C VAL A 150 -7.03 16.12 3.29
N HIS A 151 -6.38 14.97 3.10
CA HIS A 151 -6.71 13.94 2.13
C HIS A 151 -7.10 12.65 2.85
N VAL A 152 -8.16 12.00 2.38
CA VAL A 152 -8.61 10.71 2.88
C VAL A 152 -8.67 9.74 1.70
N HIS A 153 -7.74 8.80 1.71
CA HIS A 153 -7.62 7.72 0.75
C HIS A 153 -8.44 6.53 1.24
N LEU A 154 -9.41 6.09 0.45
CA LEU A 154 -10.18 4.89 0.72
C LEU A 154 -9.71 3.76 -0.17
N TYR A 155 -9.45 2.61 0.45
CA TYR A 155 -9.12 1.36 -0.21
C TYR A 155 -9.98 0.23 0.33
N GLU A 156 -10.13 -0.83 -0.45
CA GLU A 156 -10.71 -2.07 0.07
C GLU A 156 -9.78 -2.68 1.15
N ARG A 157 -10.35 -3.40 2.10
CA ARG A 157 -9.60 -4.10 3.13
C ARG A 157 -8.63 -5.08 2.47
N ASP A 158 -7.43 -5.19 3.06
CA ASP A 158 -6.31 -5.99 2.55
C ASP A 158 -5.73 -5.52 1.21
N ASP A 159 -6.12 -4.33 0.72
CA ASP A 159 -5.44 -3.72 -0.43
C ASP A 159 -3.95 -3.50 -0.09
N PRO A 160 -3.02 -3.95 -0.95
CA PRO A 160 -1.59 -3.82 -0.68
C PRO A 160 -1.13 -2.36 -0.52
N ALA A 161 -1.83 -1.40 -1.13
CA ALA A 161 -1.50 0.03 -1.02
C ALA A 161 -1.48 0.49 0.45
N VAL A 162 -2.41 0.01 1.28
CA VAL A 162 -2.45 0.33 2.71
C VAL A 162 -1.16 -0.11 3.39
N GLY A 163 -0.76 -1.38 3.19
CA GLY A 163 0.49 -1.92 3.74
C GLY A 163 1.72 -1.18 3.24
N GLU A 164 1.72 -0.75 1.98
CA GLU A 164 2.79 0.02 1.36
C GLU A 164 2.96 1.43 1.97
N TYR A 165 1.86 2.10 2.33
CA TYR A 165 1.92 3.38 3.06
C TYR A 165 2.45 3.21 4.47
N LEU A 166 1.94 2.21 5.20
CA LEU A 166 2.35 1.93 6.59
C LEU A 166 3.82 1.51 6.65
N LEU A 167 4.28 0.68 5.71
CA LEU A 167 5.68 0.27 5.58
C LEU A 167 6.61 1.49 5.48
N LEU A 168 6.31 2.42 4.56
CA LEU A 168 7.13 3.61 4.38
C LEU A 168 7.10 4.50 5.63
N ARG A 169 5.91 4.78 6.17
CA ARG A 169 5.75 5.60 7.38
C ARG A 169 6.55 5.05 8.55
N ASP A 170 6.34 3.79 8.87
CA ASP A 170 6.92 3.18 10.07
C ASP A 170 8.45 3.09 9.93
N HIS A 171 8.95 2.84 8.73
CA HIS A 171 10.38 2.87 8.45
C HIS A 171 10.96 4.27 8.63
N LEU A 172 10.37 5.31 8.04
CA LEU A 172 10.85 6.69 8.19
C LEU A 172 10.74 7.23 9.63
N ARG A 173 9.87 6.65 10.46
CA ARG A 173 9.83 6.94 11.90
C ARG A 173 11.02 6.32 12.63
N ALA A 174 11.42 5.10 12.26
CA ALA A 174 12.46 4.33 12.92
C ALA A 174 13.88 4.62 12.41
N ASP A 175 14.03 5.00 11.14
CA ASP A 175 15.32 5.19 10.47
C ASP A 175 15.56 6.67 10.15
N ALA A 176 16.51 7.28 10.89
CA ALA A 176 16.82 8.70 10.75
C ALA A 176 17.57 9.01 9.44
N ASP A 177 18.37 8.08 8.93
CA ASP A 177 19.17 8.27 7.72
C ASP A 177 18.27 8.25 6.49
N ASP A 178 17.35 7.29 6.42
CA ASP A 178 16.34 7.23 5.35
C ASP A 178 15.34 8.37 5.43
N ARG A 179 15.01 8.85 6.64
CA ARG A 179 14.22 10.09 6.81
C ARG A 179 14.95 11.30 6.23
N ALA A 180 16.23 11.47 6.53
CA ALA A 180 17.04 12.57 6.00
C ALA A 180 17.20 12.49 4.48
N LEU A 181 17.46 11.29 3.94
CA LEU A 181 17.52 11.04 2.50
C LEU A 181 16.21 11.45 1.83
N TYR A 182 15.08 10.95 2.34
CA TYR A 182 13.76 11.25 1.79
C TYR A 182 13.44 12.75 1.80
N GLU A 183 13.79 13.46 2.89
CA GLU A 183 13.62 14.91 2.96
C GLU A 183 14.49 15.64 1.95
N SER A 184 15.78 15.32 1.90
CA SER A 184 16.74 15.97 1.01
C SER A 184 16.33 15.81 -0.46
N THR A 185 15.84 14.63 -0.85
CA THR A 185 15.30 14.38 -2.18
C THR A 185 14.08 15.26 -2.44
N LYS A 186 13.10 15.32 -1.53
CA LYS A 186 11.95 16.22 -1.69
C LYS A 186 12.37 17.68 -1.86
N ARG A 187 13.30 18.19 -1.05
CA ARG A 187 13.80 19.57 -1.17
C ARG A 187 14.49 19.80 -2.52
N ALA A 188 15.34 18.86 -2.95
CA ALA A 188 16.00 18.92 -4.25
C ALA A 188 14.98 18.93 -5.40
N LEU A 189 13.97 18.07 -5.35
CA LEU A 189 12.91 18.01 -6.38
C LEU A 189 12.13 19.32 -6.46
N LEU A 190 11.88 20.00 -5.34
CA LEU A 190 11.17 21.29 -5.34
C LEU A 190 12.01 22.47 -5.78
N SER A 191 13.33 22.39 -5.63
CA SER A 191 14.26 23.43 -6.09
C SER A 191 14.52 23.41 -7.59
N GLN A 192 14.14 22.34 -8.29
CA GLN A 192 14.37 22.16 -9.72
C GLN A 192 13.17 22.64 -10.54
N ARG A 193 13.45 23.21 -11.72
CA ARG A 193 12.44 23.36 -12.77
C ARG A 193 12.37 22.04 -13.53
N TRP A 194 11.16 21.50 -13.63
CA TRP A 194 10.88 20.30 -14.39
C TRP A 194 10.17 20.70 -15.68
N ASP A 195 10.74 20.34 -16.82
CA ASP A 195 10.11 20.55 -18.12
C ASP A 195 8.96 19.55 -18.37
N ASP A 196 8.92 18.46 -17.59
CA ASP A 196 7.90 17.42 -17.61
C ASP A 196 7.49 17.02 -16.17
N THR A 197 6.19 16.91 -15.93
CA THR A 197 5.62 16.44 -14.65
C THR A 197 5.96 14.97 -14.38
N ASN A 198 6.18 14.15 -15.42
CA ASN A 198 6.55 12.74 -15.27
C ASN A 198 7.94 12.58 -14.65
N ALA A 199 8.93 13.34 -15.10
CA ALA A 199 10.29 13.27 -14.56
C ALA A 199 10.36 13.59 -13.05
N TYR A 200 9.53 14.53 -12.58
CA TYR A 200 9.38 14.83 -11.15
C TYR A 200 8.78 13.65 -10.37
N ALA A 201 7.73 13.01 -10.95
CA ALA A 201 7.07 11.87 -10.32
C ALA A 201 7.98 10.64 -10.26
N ASP A 202 8.76 10.39 -11.32
CA ASP A 202 9.70 9.27 -11.42
C ASP A 202 10.82 9.39 -10.39
N ALA A 203 11.47 10.55 -10.31
CA ALA A 203 12.57 10.78 -9.36
C ALA A 203 12.12 10.65 -7.89
N LYS A 204 10.87 11.04 -7.58
CA LYS A 204 10.28 10.79 -6.26
C LYS A 204 9.96 9.32 -6.03
N THR A 205 9.54 8.61 -7.07
CA THR A 205 9.18 7.19 -7.00
C THR A 205 10.40 6.34 -6.70
N ASP A 206 11.54 6.61 -7.34
CA ASP A 206 12.78 5.85 -7.15
C ASP A 206 13.23 5.82 -5.68
N VAL A 207 13.33 6.98 -5.03
CA VAL A 207 13.74 7.05 -3.62
C VAL A 207 12.75 6.32 -2.70
N ILE A 208 11.44 6.39 -3.00
CA ILE A 208 10.42 5.70 -2.20
C ILE A 208 10.57 4.19 -2.34
N LEU A 209 10.79 3.69 -3.56
CA LEU A 209 10.98 2.26 -3.81
C LEU A 209 12.24 1.73 -3.12
N GLU A 210 13.33 2.48 -3.16
CA GLU A 210 14.59 2.14 -2.51
C GLU A 210 14.44 2.04 -0.99
N ILE A 211 13.81 3.05 -0.36
CA ILE A 211 13.54 3.06 1.08
C ILE A 211 12.63 1.89 1.47
N LYS A 212 11.57 1.62 0.69
CA LYS A 212 10.69 0.47 0.95
C LYS A 212 11.42 -0.86 0.81
N ALA A 213 12.37 -0.98 -0.12
CA ALA A 213 13.19 -2.19 -0.24
C ALA A 213 14.03 -2.41 1.03
N ARG A 214 14.68 -1.36 1.55
CA ARG A 214 15.38 -1.40 2.85
C ARG A 214 14.45 -1.74 4.01
N ALA A 215 13.26 -1.13 4.06
CA ALA A 215 12.26 -1.40 5.08
C ALA A 215 11.83 -2.87 5.12
N ARG A 216 11.64 -3.50 3.96
CA ARG A 216 11.33 -4.95 3.88
C ARG A 216 12.51 -5.80 4.35
N ALA A 217 13.74 -5.44 3.98
CA ALA A 217 14.94 -6.15 4.40
C ALA A 217 15.16 -6.06 5.93
N ALA A 218 14.87 -4.92 6.55
CA ALA A 218 14.96 -4.73 7.99
C ALA A 218 13.95 -5.58 8.78
N ARG A 219 12.74 -5.78 8.24
CA ARG A 219 11.68 -6.60 8.87
C ARG A 219 11.89 -8.11 8.72
N ALA A 220 12.76 -8.54 7.83
CA ALA A 220 13.07 -9.95 7.59
C ALA A 220 14.21 -10.50 8.48
N GLN A 221 14.85 -9.62 9.26
CA GLN A 221 15.93 -9.91 10.20
C GLN A 221 15.38 -10.06 11.62
#